data_AF-A0A1Z4VTR9-F1
#
_entry.id   AF-A0A1Z4VTR9-F1
#
_cell.length_a   1.000
_cell.length_b   1.000
_cell.length_c   1.000
_cell.angle_alpha   90.00
_cell.angle_beta   90.00
_cell.angle_gamma   90.00
#
_symmetry.space_group_name_H-M   'P 1'
#
loop_
_entity.id
_entity.type
_entity.pdbx_description
1 polymer ?
#
loop_
_entity_poly.entity_id
_entity_poly.type
_entity_poly.pdbx_seq_one_letter_code
_entity_poly.pdbx_strand_id
1 'polypeptide(L)'
;MDKEKKKKLKAQYKQNEQDAIRASIPMGIEELKSLLSFLNREDAPECDHTLKESIEFLEANNLNPELVVPWLIEHGGGCDCEVIYNVYDDVGDIVGWHLDEDA
;
A
#
# COMPACT_ATOMS: atom_id res chain seq x y z
N MET A 1 -28.60 10.56 19.62
CA MET A 1 -27.80 10.84 18.41
C MET A 1 -28.38 10.04 17.25
N ASP A 2 -28.75 10.71 16.18
CA ASP A 2 -29.41 10.15 15.00
C ASP A 2 -28.53 9.13 14.26
N LYS A 3 -29.10 7.99 13.85
CA LYS A 3 -28.37 6.89 13.18
C LYS A 3 -27.74 7.36 11.87
N GLU A 4 -28.41 8.24 11.15
CA GLU A 4 -27.91 8.83 9.89
C GLU A 4 -26.74 9.79 10.11
N LYS A 5 -26.79 10.61 11.16
CA LYS A 5 -25.69 11.52 11.52
C LYS A 5 -24.43 10.75 11.87
N LYS A 6 -24.56 9.64 12.62
CA LYS A 6 -23.44 8.73 12.93
C LYS A 6 -22.86 8.09 11.67
N LYS A 7 -23.71 7.64 10.73
CA LYS A 7 -23.25 7.04 9.46
C LYS A 7 -22.47 8.04 8.61
N LYS A 8 -22.99 9.27 8.44
CA LYS A 8 -22.32 10.33 7.67
C LYS A 8 -20.98 10.72 8.27
N LEU A 9 -20.91 10.87 9.59
CA LEU A 9 -19.68 11.23 10.28
C LEU A 9 -18.59 10.15 10.13
N LYS A 10 -18.96 8.87 10.24
CA LYS A 10 -18.03 7.76 9.99
C LYS A 10 -17.51 7.71 8.55
N ALA A 11 -18.40 7.90 7.57
CA ALA A 11 -18.01 7.91 6.17
C ALA A 11 -17.05 9.07 5.86
N GLN A 12 -17.34 10.27 6.38
CA GLN A 12 -16.47 11.43 6.21
C GLN A 12 -15.11 11.22 6.88
N TYR A 13 -15.07 10.60 8.06
CA TYR A 13 -13.82 10.27 8.73
C TYR A 13 -12.95 9.31 7.89
N LYS A 14 -13.53 8.20 7.39
CA LYS A 14 -12.83 7.26 6.50
C LYS A 14 -12.31 7.95 5.23
N GLN A 15 -13.13 8.82 4.62
CA GLN A 15 -12.71 9.56 3.42
C GLN A 15 -11.51 10.46 3.71
N ASN A 16 -11.53 11.20 4.83
CA ASN A 16 -10.43 12.08 5.21
C ASN A 16 -9.13 11.29 5.46
N GLU A 17 -9.22 10.08 6.04
CA GLU A 17 -8.06 9.19 6.22
C GLU A 17 -7.50 8.75 4.86
N GLN A 18 -8.36 8.29 3.94
CA GLN A 18 -7.94 7.90 2.59
C GLN A 18 -7.32 9.06 1.81
N ASP A 19 -7.88 10.26 1.92
CA ASP A 19 -7.35 11.46 1.27
C ASP A 19 -5.97 11.84 1.83
N ALA A 20 -5.77 11.70 3.15
CA ALA A 20 -4.50 11.97 3.81
C ALA A 20 -3.43 10.94 3.40
N ILE A 21 -3.77 9.65 3.40
CA ILE A 21 -2.88 8.59 2.93
C ILE A 21 -2.52 8.84 1.47
N ARG A 22 -3.51 9.07 0.60
CA ARG A 22 -3.30 9.34 -0.83
C ARG A 22 -2.37 10.52 -1.08
N ALA A 23 -2.49 11.59 -0.29
CA ALA A 23 -1.62 12.76 -0.40
C ALA A 23 -0.19 12.50 0.10
N SER A 24 0.01 11.48 0.94
CA SER A 24 1.32 11.11 1.49
C SER A 24 2.13 10.16 0.61
N ILE A 25 1.50 9.47 -0.35
CA ILE A 25 2.17 8.45 -1.18
C ILE A 25 3.32 9.11 -1.98
N PRO A 26 4.57 8.65 -1.82
CA PRO A 26 5.75 9.28 -2.43
C PRO A 26 5.98 8.85 -3.89
N MET A 27 4.98 8.27 -4.54
CA MET A 27 4.99 7.77 -5.92
C MET A 27 3.58 7.83 -6.53
N GLY A 28 3.45 7.50 -7.81
CA GLY A 28 2.18 7.38 -8.50
C GLY A 28 1.31 6.23 -7.99
N ILE A 29 0.00 6.38 -8.11
CA ILE A 29 -0.98 5.35 -7.71
C ILE A 29 -0.78 4.05 -8.51
N GLU A 30 -0.55 4.16 -9.82
CA GLU A 30 -0.28 3.00 -10.68
C GLU A 30 1.08 2.35 -10.36
N GLU A 31 2.05 3.12 -9.89
CA GLU A 31 3.37 2.61 -9.47
C GLU A 31 3.24 1.81 -8.17
N LEU A 32 2.50 2.32 -7.18
CA LEU A 32 2.20 1.59 -5.95
C LEU A 32 1.40 0.31 -6.23
N LYS A 33 0.39 0.37 -7.11
CA LYS A 33 -0.35 -0.81 -7.57
C LYS A 33 0.59 -1.85 -8.19
N SER A 34 1.49 -1.40 -9.06
CA SER A 34 2.45 -2.27 -9.75
C SER A 34 3.44 -2.89 -8.77
N LEU A 35 3.88 -2.16 -7.73
CA LEU A 35 4.70 -2.70 -6.65
C LEU A 35 3.97 -3.83 -5.91
N LEU A 36 2.73 -3.59 -5.46
CA LEU A 36 1.94 -4.61 -4.74
C LEU A 36 1.74 -5.87 -5.60
N SER A 37 1.42 -5.69 -6.88
CA SER A 37 1.28 -6.81 -7.82
C SER A 37 2.60 -7.53 -8.10
N PHE A 38 3.72 -6.82 -8.14
CA PHE A 38 5.05 -7.40 -8.36
C PHE A 38 5.48 -8.26 -7.16
N LEU A 39 5.18 -7.82 -5.94
CA LEU A 39 5.50 -8.56 -4.73
C LEU A 39 4.57 -9.77 -4.54
N ASN A 40 3.30 -9.68 -4.92
CA ASN A 40 2.30 -10.76 -4.78
C ASN A 40 2.26 -11.75 -5.96
N ARG A 41 3.39 -11.97 -6.64
CA ARG A 41 3.48 -12.90 -7.79
C ARG A 41 3.68 -14.35 -7.34
N GLU A 42 3.26 -15.31 -8.17
CA GLU A 42 3.31 -16.75 -7.84
C GLU A 42 4.74 -17.27 -7.59
N ASP A 43 5.74 -16.71 -8.26
CA ASP A 43 7.14 -17.09 -8.15
C ASP A 43 7.94 -16.20 -7.19
N ALA A 44 7.26 -15.45 -6.33
CA ALA A 44 7.91 -14.66 -5.29
C ALA A 44 8.76 -15.58 -4.39
N PRO A 45 9.99 -15.15 -4.03
CA PRO A 45 10.83 -15.91 -3.12
C PRO A 45 10.18 -16.01 -1.73
N GLU A 46 10.62 -16.99 -0.93
CA GLU A 46 10.30 -16.99 0.49
C GLU A 46 10.79 -15.69 1.13
N CYS A 47 9.99 -15.14 2.04
CA CYS A 47 10.35 -13.89 2.71
C CYS A 47 11.66 -14.05 3.50
N ASP A 48 12.63 -13.19 3.21
CA ASP A 48 13.91 -13.11 3.91
C ASP A 48 13.97 -11.98 4.96
N HIS A 49 12.82 -11.39 5.28
CA HIS A 49 12.65 -10.24 6.18
C HIS A 49 13.39 -8.98 5.74
N THR A 50 13.57 -8.80 4.43
CA THR A 50 14.11 -7.57 3.85
C THR A 50 13.12 -6.92 2.88
N LEU A 51 13.45 -5.71 2.43
CA LEU A 51 12.74 -4.98 1.36
C LEU A 51 13.48 -5.10 0.02
N LYS A 52 14.18 -6.22 -0.20
CA LYS A 52 15.06 -6.38 -1.34
C LYS A 52 14.30 -6.25 -2.66
N GLU A 53 13.19 -6.99 -2.81
CA GLU A 53 12.39 -6.97 -4.03
C GLU A 53 11.71 -5.60 -4.22
N SER A 54 11.26 -4.97 -3.13
CA SER A 54 10.72 -3.60 -3.16
C SER A 54 11.76 -2.61 -3.68
N ILE A 55 12.98 -2.64 -3.17
CA ILE A 55 14.06 -1.74 -3.62
C ILE A 55 14.41 -2.00 -5.09
N GLU A 56 14.56 -3.26 -5.48
CA GLU A 56 14.84 -3.64 -6.88
C GLU A 56 13.74 -3.13 -7.84
N PHE A 57 12.47 -3.27 -7.46
CA PHE A 57 11.34 -2.74 -8.22
C PHE A 57 11.42 -1.22 -8.36
N LEU A 58 11.70 -0.50 -7.26
CA LEU A 58 11.76 0.95 -7.26
C LEU A 58 12.89 1.45 -8.17
N GLU A 59 14.07 0.86 -8.06
CA GLU A 59 15.23 1.19 -8.92
C GLU A 59 14.94 0.90 -10.40
N ALA A 60 14.32 -0.25 -10.71
CA ALA A 60 13.98 -0.63 -12.07
C ALA A 60 12.92 0.28 -12.72
N ASN A 61 12.09 0.95 -11.92
CA ASN A 61 11.05 1.88 -12.38
C ASN A 61 11.45 3.36 -12.22
N ASN A 62 12.73 3.66 -11.95
CA ASN A 62 13.24 5.01 -11.74
C ASN A 62 12.55 5.78 -10.58
N LEU A 63 12.09 5.05 -9.56
CA LEU A 63 11.53 5.61 -8.33
C LEU A 63 12.63 5.80 -7.29
N ASN A 64 12.40 6.65 -6.29
CA ASN A 64 13.41 6.96 -5.29
C ASN A 64 13.23 6.10 -4.02
N PRO A 65 14.08 5.09 -3.77
CA PRO A 65 13.96 4.26 -2.57
C PRO A 65 14.09 5.05 -1.26
N GLU A 66 14.86 6.14 -1.24
CA GLU A 66 15.04 6.97 -0.04
C GLU A 66 13.74 7.68 0.39
N LEU A 67 12.78 7.84 -0.51
CA LEU A 67 11.46 8.40 -0.19
C LEU A 67 10.42 7.30 0.03
N VAL A 68 10.44 6.25 -0.79
CA VAL A 68 9.41 5.21 -0.73
C VAL A 68 9.60 4.25 0.44
N VAL A 69 10.83 3.80 0.72
CA VAL A 69 11.09 2.82 1.78
C VAL A 69 10.66 3.32 3.17
N PRO A 70 11.00 4.55 3.60
CA PRO A 70 10.53 5.05 4.89
C PRO A 70 9.00 5.08 4.98
N TRP A 71 8.33 5.48 3.89
CA TRP A 71 6.87 5.51 3.84
C TRP A 71 6.25 4.11 3.93
N LEU A 72 6.84 3.10 3.28
CA LEU A 72 6.41 1.70 3.44
C LEU A 72 6.51 1.24 4.90
N ILE A 73 7.64 1.54 5.56
CA ILE A 73 7.88 1.18 6.96
C ILE A 73 6.90 1.90 7.90
N GLU A 74 6.59 3.16 7.64
CA GLU A 74 5.59 3.93 8.41
C GLU A 74 4.19 3.29 8.37
N HIS A 75 3.85 2.62 7.26
CA HIS A 75 2.60 1.84 7.09
C HIS A 75 2.80 0.35 7.35
N GLY A 76 3.84 -0.02 8.09
CA GLY A 76 4.05 -1.37 8.58
C GLY A 76 4.69 -2.34 7.59
N GLY A 77 5.18 -1.90 6.43
CA GLY A 77 5.90 -2.69 5.44
C GLY A 77 7.40 -2.79 5.72
N GLY A 78 7.80 -3.59 6.71
CA GLY A 78 9.21 -3.79 7.09
C GLY A 78 9.95 -4.87 6.28
N CYS A 79 9.21 -5.82 5.68
CA CYS A 79 9.65 -6.76 4.65
C CYS A 79 8.77 -6.63 3.40
N ASP A 80 9.21 -7.19 2.28
CA ASP A 80 8.43 -7.34 1.05
C ASP A 80 7.05 -8.00 1.33
N CYS A 81 7.00 -8.94 2.26
CA CYS A 81 5.78 -9.61 2.69
C CYS A 81 4.78 -8.69 3.42
N GLU A 82 5.28 -7.81 4.28
CA GLU A 82 4.49 -6.87 5.06
C GLU A 82 4.03 -5.70 4.21
N VAL A 83 4.74 -5.37 3.12
CA VAL A 83 4.22 -4.44 2.11
C VAL A 83 2.91 -4.97 1.52
N ILE A 84 2.82 -6.28 1.26
CA ILE A 84 1.60 -6.91 0.78
C ILE A 84 0.52 -6.96 1.86
N TYR A 85 0.85 -7.34 3.10
CA TYR A 85 -0.18 -7.62 4.11
C TYR A 85 -0.57 -6.42 4.98
N ASN A 86 0.34 -5.46 5.20
CA ASN A 86 0.10 -4.32 6.09
C ASN A 86 -0.15 -3.04 5.29
N VAL A 87 0.73 -2.71 4.33
CA VAL A 87 0.59 -1.46 3.56
C VAL A 87 -0.68 -1.51 2.69
N TYR A 88 -1.04 -2.70 2.19
CA TYR A 88 -2.30 -2.93 1.49
C TYR A 88 -3.54 -2.51 2.29
N ASP A 89 -3.61 -2.76 3.61
CA ASP A 89 -4.79 -2.46 4.41
C ASP A 89 -5.14 -0.96 4.36
N ASP A 90 -4.11 -0.11 4.21
CA ASP A 90 -4.25 1.34 4.12
C ASP A 90 -4.52 1.83 2.68
N VAL A 91 -4.03 1.12 1.66
CA VAL A 91 -4.04 1.63 0.27
C VAL A 91 -4.83 0.82 -0.75
N GLY A 92 -5.31 -0.38 -0.42
CA GLY A 92 -6.00 -1.27 -1.38
C GLY A 92 -7.16 -0.60 -2.09
N ASP A 93 -8.04 0.06 -1.33
CA ASP A 93 -9.15 0.88 -1.84
C ASP A 93 -8.65 2.07 -2.71
N ILE A 94 -7.50 2.65 -2.38
CA ILE A 94 -6.93 3.83 -3.06
C ILE A 94 -6.37 3.45 -4.43
N VAL A 95 -5.68 2.32 -4.50
CA VAL A 95 -5.00 1.85 -5.72
C VAL A 95 -5.87 0.92 -6.57
N GLY A 96 -7.04 0.49 -6.06
CA GLY A 96 -7.91 -0.46 -6.74
C GLY A 96 -7.19 -1.79 -7.02
N TRP A 97 -6.52 -2.30 -6.00
CA TRP A 97 -5.86 -3.60 -5.98
C TRP A 97 -6.34 -4.31 -4.73
N HIS A 98 -6.76 -5.58 -4.84
CA HIS A 98 -7.38 -6.33 -3.75
C HIS A 98 -6.78 -7.74 -3.71
N LEU A 99 -6.42 -8.19 -2.50
CA LEU A 99 -5.69 -9.44 -2.30
C LEU A 99 -6.45 -10.72 -2.68
N ASP A 100 -7.76 -10.65 -2.94
CA ASP A 100 -8.64 -11.83 -3.08
C ASP A 100 -9.64 -11.74 -4.26
N GLU A 101 -9.37 -11.00 -5.35
CA GLU A 101 -10.33 -10.96 -6.47
C GLU A 101 -10.44 -12.25 -7.30
N ASP A 102 -9.56 -13.25 -7.09
CA ASP A 102 -9.56 -14.53 -7.81
C ASP A 102 -9.48 -15.79 -6.91
N ALA A 103 -9.89 -15.73 -5.63
CA ALA A 103 -9.97 -16.91 -4.74
C ALA A 103 -11.26 -17.73 -4.90
#